data_AF-A0A9N9RY43-F1
#
_entry.id   AF-A0A9N9RY43-F1
#
_cell.length_a   1.000
_cell.length_b   1.000
_cell.length_c   1.000
_cell.angle_alpha   90.00
_cell.angle_beta   90.00
_cell.angle_gamma   90.00
#
_symmetry.space_group_name_H-M   'P 1'
#
loop_
_entity.id
_entity.type
_entity.pdbx_description
1 polymer ?
#
loop_
_entity_poly.entity_id
_entity_poly.type
_entity_poly.pdbx_seq_one_letter_code
_entity_poly.pdbx_strand_id
1 'polypeptide(L)'
;MTSVEHVSSSSTDSLTPPPMFPARARRLSSIKSDLIKFEVECLKFILKETVDKLIIANGGEKATLIHPSDTKLPMKIRYRESREKMFHEETLEPINEAMERMVFVKLGNDVSRLRKILSDTIDDLVNTNDFKGLKILIDTEIRLEAEEKNLIEQNAKCERLYRFLEKKFDEDTKMYKSKVKEIDDRIAEVEAELNDLKVENKIKMKLLSDWEKTRHGQIKFITENKEKQLLVTAENFKKDAYREIRLKHEIESYLENQTTYYEDLTRQWIEKYEKEVKQLDEQINETKDLMISLRIKYDDMVEQFNMREEEIQDYLEEKKMKQDAAEKAEREYQAIVKIQSWWKGIMVRRGLGPYRRKKVKGAKKSKKAPKKK
;
A
#
# COMPACT_ATOMS: atom_id res chain seq x y z
N MET A 1 -51.35 -22.94 -19.12
CA MET A 1 -50.82 -23.72 -20.25
C MET A 1 -50.34 -25.03 -19.69
N THR A 2 -51.24 -26.02 -19.74
CA THR A 2 -51.18 -27.21 -20.63
C THR A 2 -50.29 -28.29 -20.00
N SER A 3 -50.84 -29.25 -19.27
CA SER A 3 -51.71 -30.37 -19.70
C SER A 3 -51.00 -31.42 -20.55
N VAL A 4 -51.52 -32.64 -20.40
CA VAL A 4 -51.42 -33.83 -21.25
C VAL A 4 -50.31 -34.77 -20.77
N GLU A 5 -50.64 -35.80 -19.97
CA GLU A 5 -51.26 -37.09 -20.37
C GLU A 5 -50.30 -37.89 -21.28
N HIS A 6 -50.14 -39.21 -21.17
CA HIS A 6 -51.15 -40.25 -21.20
C HIS A 6 -50.42 -41.62 -20.99
N VAL A 7 -51.01 -42.59 -20.28
CA VAL A 7 -51.55 -43.87 -20.83
C VAL A 7 -50.45 -44.88 -21.22
N SER A 8 -50.51 -46.18 -20.92
CA SER A 8 -51.55 -47.04 -20.37
C SER A 8 -50.99 -48.45 -20.18
N SER A 9 -51.79 -49.28 -19.49
CA SER A 9 -52.05 -50.70 -19.77
C SER A 9 -50.85 -51.66 -19.65
N SER A 10 -50.94 -52.77 -18.95
CA SER A 10 -51.95 -53.83 -19.08
C SER A 10 -51.55 -54.88 -18.03
N SER A 11 -52.49 -55.28 -17.19
CA SER A 11 -53.24 -56.53 -17.33
C SER A 11 -52.53 -57.73 -16.69
N THR A 12 -53.28 -58.39 -15.80
CA THR A 12 -53.44 -59.85 -15.73
C THR A 12 -52.15 -60.67 -15.57
N ASP A 13 -51.91 -61.34 -14.46
CA ASP A 13 -52.67 -62.56 -14.20
C ASP A 13 -52.61 -62.99 -12.74
N SER A 14 -53.81 -63.25 -12.25
CA SER A 14 -54.14 -64.22 -11.21
C SER A 14 -53.43 -65.55 -11.44
N LEU A 15 -52.58 -65.96 -10.49
CA LEU A 15 -52.26 -67.37 -10.28
C LEU A 15 -52.54 -67.72 -8.82
N THR A 16 -53.85 -67.73 -8.53
CA THR A 16 -54.46 -68.69 -7.63
C THR A 16 -53.76 -70.05 -7.75
N PRO A 17 -53.31 -70.67 -6.64
CA PRO A 17 -52.81 -72.03 -6.71
C PRO A 17 -53.91 -72.95 -7.26
N PRO A 18 -53.58 -73.87 -8.17
CA PRO A 18 -54.57 -74.67 -8.86
C PRO A 18 -55.38 -75.51 -7.86
N PRO A 19 -56.67 -75.72 -8.13
CA PRO A 19 -57.51 -76.57 -7.30
C PRO A 19 -56.88 -77.96 -7.30
N MET A 20 -56.53 -78.46 -6.11
CA MET A 20 -56.23 -79.87 -5.96
C MET A 20 -57.44 -80.64 -6.49
N PHE A 21 -57.24 -81.27 -7.65
CA PHE A 21 -58.18 -82.22 -8.21
C PHE A 21 -58.62 -83.16 -7.09
N PRO A 22 -59.93 -83.43 -6.97
CA PRO A 22 -60.43 -84.35 -5.98
C PRO A 22 -59.72 -85.67 -6.26
N ALA A 23 -58.87 -86.10 -5.32
CA ALA A 23 -58.36 -87.45 -5.32
C ALA A 23 -59.61 -88.31 -5.39
N ARG A 24 -59.82 -88.88 -6.59
CA ARG A 24 -60.84 -89.87 -6.90
C ARG A 24 -60.46 -91.05 -6.04
N ALA A 25 -60.87 -91.01 -4.77
CA ALA A 25 -60.85 -92.12 -3.87
C ALA A 25 -61.77 -93.14 -4.53
N ARG A 26 -61.17 -93.97 -5.38
CA ARG A 26 -61.77 -95.24 -5.76
C ARG A 26 -62.19 -95.84 -4.45
N ARG A 27 -63.49 -96.03 -4.30
CA ARG A 27 -64.06 -97.00 -3.38
C ARG A 27 -63.35 -98.31 -3.69
N LEU A 28 -62.23 -98.56 -3.00
CA LEU A 28 -61.86 -99.92 -2.67
C LEU A 28 -62.86 -100.28 -1.60
N SER A 29 -63.98 -100.82 -2.10
CA SER A 29 -64.85 -101.71 -1.35
C SER A 29 -63.99 -102.49 -0.37
N SER A 30 -64.14 -102.21 0.92
CA SER A 30 -63.76 -103.15 1.96
C SER A 30 -64.74 -104.32 1.83
N ILE A 31 -64.51 -105.12 0.79
CA ILE A 31 -64.86 -106.52 0.80
C ILE A 31 -64.02 -107.03 1.96
N LYS A 32 -64.66 -107.28 3.10
CA LYS A 32 -64.14 -108.20 4.09
C LYS A 32 -64.02 -109.54 3.39
N SER A 33 -62.91 -109.73 2.66
CA SER A 33 -62.42 -111.04 2.34
C SER A 33 -61.88 -111.56 3.66
N ASP A 34 -62.77 -112.16 4.45
CA ASP A 34 -62.34 -113.11 5.46
C ASP A 34 -61.52 -114.14 4.69
N LEU A 35 -60.19 -114.00 4.72
CA LEU A 35 -59.33 -114.95 4.03
C LEU A 35 -59.74 -116.32 4.54
N ILE A 36 -60.13 -117.19 3.60
CA ILE A 36 -60.44 -118.56 3.93
C ILE A 36 -59.17 -119.13 4.58
N LYS A 37 -59.27 -119.89 5.67
CA LYS A 37 -58.10 -120.43 6.41
C LYS A 37 -57.04 -121.05 5.48
N PHE A 38 -57.47 -121.60 4.35
CA PHE A 38 -56.62 -122.14 3.30
C PHE A 38 -55.76 -121.08 2.58
N GLU A 39 -56.32 -119.90 2.28
CA GLU A 39 -55.60 -118.79 1.65
C GLU A 39 -54.57 -118.18 2.60
N VAL A 40 -54.89 -118.10 3.89
CA VAL A 40 -53.98 -117.69 4.96
C VAL A 40 -52.80 -118.66 5.07
N GLU A 41 -53.06 -119.97 5.05
CA GLU A 41 -52.05 -121.03 5.08
C GLU A 41 -51.18 -121.01 3.80
N CYS A 42 -51.77 -120.81 2.61
CA CYS A 42 -51.02 -120.68 1.36
C CYS A 42 -50.13 -119.44 1.36
N LEU A 43 -50.65 -118.29 1.79
CA LEU A 43 -49.87 -117.06 1.89
C LEU A 43 -48.77 -117.17 2.94
N LYS A 44 -49.04 -117.82 4.07
CA LYS A 44 -48.04 -118.13 5.09
C LYS A 44 -46.94 -119.04 4.53
N PHE A 45 -47.29 -120.06 3.74
CA PHE A 45 -46.31 -120.95 3.11
C PHE A 45 -45.43 -120.20 2.11
N ILE A 46 -46.04 -119.39 1.23
CA ILE A 46 -45.31 -118.59 0.23
C ILE A 46 -44.44 -117.51 0.89
N LEU A 47 -44.96 -116.81 1.91
CA LEU A 47 -44.20 -115.80 2.66
C LEU A 47 -43.05 -116.44 3.46
N LYS A 48 -43.27 -117.64 4.02
CA LYS A 48 -42.22 -118.38 4.71
C LYS A 48 -41.15 -118.90 3.74
N GLU A 49 -41.55 -119.43 2.59
CA GLU A 49 -40.64 -119.85 1.51
C GLU A 49 -39.82 -118.67 0.96
N THR A 50 -40.42 -117.48 0.84
CA THR A 50 -39.70 -116.27 0.41
C THR A 50 -38.76 -115.74 1.49
N VAL A 51 -39.13 -115.80 2.77
CA VAL A 51 -38.21 -115.52 3.89
C VAL A 51 -37.03 -116.50 3.89
N ASP A 52 -37.28 -117.80 3.67
CA ASP A 52 -36.25 -118.83 3.60
C ASP A 52 -35.33 -118.64 2.38
N LYS A 53 -35.89 -118.26 1.22
CA LYS A 53 -35.11 -117.88 0.03
C LYS A 53 -34.26 -116.62 0.25
N LEU A 54 -34.77 -115.64 1.00
CA LEU A 54 -34.01 -114.44 1.37
C LEU A 54 -32.89 -114.76 2.38
N ILE A 55 -33.07 -115.75 3.25
CA ILE A 55 -32.02 -116.26 4.15
C ILE A 55 -30.89 -116.92 3.35
N ILE A 56 -31.23 -117.68 2.30
CA ILE A 56 -30.24 -118.33 1.41
C ILE A 56 -29.48 -117.29 0.58
N ALA A 57 -30.17 -116.26 0.06
CA ALA A 57 -29.56 -115.23 -0.76
C ALA A 57 -28.57 -114.32 0.02
N ASN A 58 -28.71 -114.20 1.34
CA ASN A 58 -27.84 -113.38 2.19
C ASN A 58 -26.66 -114.16 2.81
N GLY A 59 -26.30 -115.31 2.24
CA GLY A 59 -25.12 -116.08 2.68
C GLY A 59 -25.29 -116.85 4.00
N GLY A 60 -26.50 -117.04 4.50
CA GLY A 60 -26.76 -117.87 5.69
C GLY A 60 -26.37 -117.24 7.04
N GLU A 61 -25.97 -115.97 7.08
CA GLU A 61 -25.68 -115.30 8.34
C GLU A 61 -26.95 -114.84 9.07
N LYS A 62 -27.05 -115.18 10.35
CA LYS A 62 -27.98 -114.55 11.30
C LYS A 62 -27.48 -113.12 11.58
N ALA A 63 -27.64 -112.23 10.61
CA ALA A 63 -27.31 -110.82 10.78
C ALA A 63 -28.20 -110.22 11.89
N THR A 64 -27.54 -109.51 12.80
CA THR A 64 -28.11 -108.79 13.95
C THR A 64 -29.24 -107.86 13.53
N LEU A 65 -30.34 -107.89 14.29
CA LEU A 65 -31.48 -106.98 14.16
C LEU A 65 -31.03 -105.53 14.35
N ILE A 66 -30.94 -104.77 13.26
CA ILE A 66 -30.72 -103.32 13.29
C ILE A 66 -32.08 -102.60 13.25
N HIS A 67 -32.19 -101.51 14.00
CA HIS A 67 -33.39 -100.69 14.17
C HIS A 67 -33.81 -100.03 12.84
N PRO A 68 -35.12 -99.79 12.58
CA PRO A 68 -35.64 -99.39 11.26
C PRO A 68 -35.27 -97.98 10.75
N SER A 69 -34.39 -97.24 11.42
CA SER A 69 -34.27 -95.79 11.24
C SER A 69 -33.10 -95.35 10.34
N ASP A 70 -32.06 -96.17 10.15
CA ASP A 70 -30.78 -95.68 9.58
C ASP A 70 -30.42 -96.34 8.24
N THR A 71 -31.36 -96.38 7.29
CA THR A 71 -31.13 -96.98 5.94
C THR A 71 -31.05 -95.97 4.80
N LYS A 72 -31.21 -94.68 5.07
CA LYS A 72 -31.07 -93.63 4.06
C LYS A 72 -29.71 -92.95 4.20
N LEU A 73 -28.89 -93.08 3.17
CA LEU A 73 -27.67 -92.29 2.97
C LEU A 73 -27.93 -90.80 3.25
N PRO A 74 -26.98 -90.06 3.86
CA PRO A 74 -27.09 -88.62 4.02
C PRO A 74 -27.50 -87.95 2.70
N MET A 75 -28.50 -87.06 2.75
CA MET A 75 -29.12 -86.43 1.57
C MET A 75 -28.09 -85.77 0.64
N LYS A 76 -27.02 -85.20 1.22
CA LYS A 76 -25.87 -84.60 0.52
C LYS A 76 -25.09 -85.58 -0.37
N ILE A 77 -25.14 -86.88 -0.07
CA ILE A 77 -24.42 -87.94 -0.80
C ILE A 77 -25.29 -88.51 -1.93
N ARG A 78 -26.62 -88.59 -1.74
CA ARG A 78 -27.54 -89.18 -2.73
C ARG A 78 -27.74 -88.32 -3.98
N TYR A 79 -27.85 -87.00 -3.81
CA TYR A 79 -28.36 -86.11 -4.87
C TYR A 79 -27.39 -85.02 -5.35
N ARG A 80 -26.08 -85.14 -5.08
CA ARG A 80 -25.10 -84.16 -5.59
C ARG A 80 -24.68 -84.47 -7.03
N GLU A 81 -24.69 -83.44 -7.89
CA GLU A 81 -24.46 -83.51 -9.34
C GLU A 81 -22.98 -83.50 -9.76
N SER A 82 -22.03 -83.28 -8.84
CA SER A 82 -20.59 -83.32 -9.15
C SER A 82 -19.82 -84.06 -8.06
N ARG A 83 -19.20 -85.17 -8.46
CA ARG A 83 -18.69 -86.25 -7.58
C ARG A 83 -17.21 -86.55 -7.79
N GLU A 84 -16.44 -85.64 -8.38
CA GLU A 84 -15.08 -85.98 -8.82
C GLU A 84 -13.98 -85.78 -7.80
N LYS A 85 -14.18 -85.05 -6.69
CA LYS A 85 -13.06 -84.79 -5.76
C LYS A 85 -13.52 -84.58 -4.31
N MET A 86 -13.83 -85.66 -3.57
CA MET A 86 -13.72 -85.70 -2.10
C MET A 86 -13.47 -87.13 -1.62
N PHE A 87 -12.82 -87.24 -0.46
CA PHE A 87 -12.52 -88.48 0.28
C PHE A 87 -13.51 -88.65 1.43
N HIS A 88 -13.67 -89.87 1.95
CA HIS A 88 -14.52 -90.13 3.13
C HIS A 88 -13.91 -89.46 4.38
N GLU A 89 -14.71 -88.76 5.18
CA GLU A 89 -14.22 -87.87 6.26
C GLU A 89 -13.57 -88.62 7.45
N GLU A 90 -13.84 -89.92 7.61
CA GLU A 90 -13.24 -90.77 8.66
C GLU A 90 -12.16 -91.74 8.13
N THR A 91 -12.31 -92.26 6.90
CA THR A 91 -11.44 -93.31 6.35
C THR A 91 -10.41 -92.80 5.34
N LEU A 92 -10.59 -91.58 4.80
CA LEU A 92 -9.73 -90.96 3.78
C LEU A 92 -9.54 -91.79 2.48
N GLU A 93 -10.36 -92.83 2.24
CA GLU A 93 -10.38 -93.60 1.00
C GLU A 93 -11.16 -92.86 -0.12
N PRO A 94 -10.80 -93.05 -1.41
CA PRO A 94 -11.61 -92.59 -2.52
C PRO A 94 -13.04 -93.13 -2.38
N ILE A 95 -14.04 -92.25 -2.45
CA ILE A 95 -15.46 -92.57 -2.18
C ILE A 95 -15.95 -93.79 -2.96
N ASN A 96 -15.35 -94.13 -4.11
CA ASN A 96 -15.74 -95.27 -4.92
C ASN A 96 -15.62 -96.63 -4.17
N GLU A 97 -14.53 -96.88 -3.44
CA GLU A 97 -14.33 -98.14 -2.71
C GLU A 97 -15.14 -98.19 -1.40
N ALA A 98 -15.24 -97.07 -0.68
CA ALA A 98 -16.10 -96.95 0.50
C ALA A 98 -17.59 -97.14 0.12
N MET A 99 -17.99 -96.65 -1.06
CA MET A 99 -19.35 -96.78 -1.57
C MET A 99 -19.66 -98.21 -2.03
N GLU A 100 -18.72 -98.94 -2.64
CA GLU A 100 -18.91 -100.37 -2.95
C GLU A 100 -19.19 -101.17 -1.68
N ARG A 101 -18.38 -101.01 -0.63
CA ARG A 101 -18.63 -101.65 0.68
C ARG A 101 -19.98 -101.24 1.25
N MET A 102 -20.34 -99.97 1.15
CA MET A 102 -21.59 -99.46 1.69
C MET A 102 -22.81 -99.89 0.86
N VAL A 103 -22.67 -100.18 -0.44
CA VAL A 103 -23.72 -100.81 -1.28
C VAL A 103 -24.00 -102.24 -0.79
N PHE A 104 -22.96 -103.02 -0.47
CA PHE A 104 -23.15 -104.36 0.12
C PHE A 104 -23.77 -104.29 1.52
N VAL A 105 -23.36 -103.34 2.37
CA VAL A 105 -23.96 -103.11 3.68
C VAL A 105 -25.42 -102.68 3.55
N LYS A 106 -25.74 -101.79 2.60
CA LYS A 106 -27.11 -101.37 2.31
C LYS A 106 -27.94 -102.56 1.81
N LEU A 107 -27.43 -103.36 0.88
CA LEU A 107 -28.12 -104.54 0.38
C LEU A 107 -28.40 -105.55 1.51
N GLY A 108 -27.43 -105.79 2.39
CA GLY A 108 -27.62 -106.63 3.59
C GLY A 108 -28.66 -106.06 4.57
N ASN A 109 -28.69 -104.73 4.75
CA ASN A 109 -29.68 -104.05 5.57
C ASN A 109 -31.08 -104.09 4.93
N ASP A 110 -31.18 -103.92 3.61
CA ASP A 110 -32.44 -103.98 2.86
C ASP A 110 -33.00 -105.40 2.87
N VAL A 111 -32.17 -106.43 2.72
CA VAL A 111 -32.57 -107.85 2.85
C VAL A 111 -33.02 -108.17 4.27
N SER A 112 -32.32 -107.67 5.29
CA SER A 112 -32.71 -107.84 6.69
C SER A 112 -34.01 -107.11 7.02
N ARG A 113 -34.23 -105.93 6.44
CA ARG A 113 -35.46 -105.15 6.57
C ARG A 113 -36.63 -105.84 5.88
N LEU A 114 -36.45 -106.33 4.65
CA LEU A 114 -37.46 -107.11 3.94
C LEU A 114 -37.80 -108.39 4.71
N ARG A 115 -36.81 -109.07 5.28
CA ARG A 115 -37.03 -110.23 6.15
C ARG A 115 -37.85 -109.87 7.38
N LYS A 116 -37.55 -108.76 8.05
CA LYS A 116 -38.32 -108.30 9.22
C LYS A 116 -39.75 -107.92 8.83
N ILE A 117 -39.93 -107.17 7.75
CA ILE A 117 -41.26 -106.80 7.24
C ILE A 117 -42.06 -108.05 6.85
N LEU A 118 -41.45 -109.03 6.18
CA LEU A 118 -42.10 -110.28 5.82
C LEU A 118 -42.40 -111.15 7.04
N SER A 119 -41.57 -111.11 8.10
CA SER A 119 -41.84 -111.81 9.36
C SER A 119 -42.95 -111.14 10.16
N ASP A 120 -42.92 -109.80 10.30
CA ASP A 120 -43.94 -109.00 10.97
C ASP A 120 -45.30 -109.13 10.25
N THR A 121 -45.30 -109.26 8.92
CA THR A 121 -46.53 -109.52 8.14
C THR A 121 -47.04 -110.95 8.26
N ILE A 122 -46.16 -111.94 8.44
CA ILE A 122 -46.56 -113.31 8.80
C ILE A 122 -47.20 -113.31 10.21
N ASP A 123 -46.62 -112.58 11.16
CA ASP A 123 -47.16 -112.47 12.52
C ASP A 123 -48.50 -111.71 12.55
N ASP A 124 -48.65 -110.64 11.76
CA ASP A 124 -49.92 -109.93 11.60
C ASP A 124 -51.01 -110.81 10.95
N LEU A 125 -50.61 -111.65 9.98
CA LEU A 125 -51.51 -112.61 9.30
C LEU A 125 -51.96 -113.74 10.25
N VAL A 126 -51.07 -114.23 11.11
CA VAL A 126 -51.36 -115.29 12.09
C VAL A 126 -52.25 -114.79 13.23
N ASN A 127 -52.02 -113.56 13.71
CA ASN A 127 -52.66 -113.05 14.92
C ASN A 127 -53.93 -112.23 14.66
N THR A 128 -53.99 -111.51 13.54
CA THR A 128 -55.08 -110.54 13.26
C THR A 128 -55.77 -110.72 11.91
N ASN A 129 -55.28 -111.64 11.07
CA ASN A 129 -55.81 -111.95 9.74
C ASN A 129 -55.94 -110.73 8.81
N ASP A 130 -55.07 -109.72 8.99
CA ASP A 130 -55.12 -108.41 8.32
C ASP A 130 -53.70 -107.90 8.00
N PHE A 131 -53.57 -107.05 6.97
CA PHE A 131 -52.29 -106.54 6.45
C PHE A 131 -51.96 -105.12 6.92
N LYS A 132 -52.48 -104.70 8.09
CA LYS A 132 -52.37 -103.32 8.58
C LYS A 132 -50.93 -102.87 8.81
N GLY A 133 -50.04 -103.71 9.34
CA GLY A 133 -48.64 -103.36 9.57
C GLY A 133 -47.90 -103.03 8.28
N LEU A 134 -48.10 -103.84 7.22
CA LEU A 134 -47.54 -103.57 5.89
C LEU A 134 -48.09 -102.28 5.28
N LYS A 135 -49.40 -102.04 5.43
CA LYS A 135 -50.04 -100.84 4.88
C LYS A 135 -49.52 -99.57 5.55
N ILE A 136 -49.39 -99.56 6.87
CA ILE A 136 -48.82 -98.43 7.61
C ILE A 136 -47.37 -98.21 7.19
N LEU A 137 -46.59 -99.28 7.03
CA LEU A 137 -45.20 -99.17 6.55
C LEU A 137 -45.12 -98.58 5.14
N ILE A 138 -45.95 -99.06 4.20
CA ILE A 138 -46.01 -98.52 2.84
C ILE A 138 -46.44 -97.05 2.85
N ASP A 139 -47.49 -96.70 3.59
CA ASP A 139 -47.97 -95.31 3.70
C ASP A 139 -46.91 -94.40 4.35
N THR A 140 -46.14 -94.89 5.33
CA THR A 140 -45.02 -94.15 5.91
C THR A 140 -43.86 -93.97 4.93
N GLU A 141 -43.53 -94.98 4.11
CA GLU A 141 -42.46 -94.86 3.11
C GLU A 141 -42.86 -93.88 2.00
N ILE A 142 -44.12 -93.95 1.52
CA ILE A 142 -44.66 -92.98 0.54
C ILE A 142 -44.59 -91.55 1.11
N ARG A 143 -44.93 -91.36 2.39
CA ARG A 143 -44.83 -90.05 3.05
C ARG A 143 -43.38 -89.57 3.14
N LEU A 144 -42.46 -90.44 3.55
CA LEU A 144 -41.03 -90.12 3.63
C LEU A 144 -40.43 -89.81 2.26
N GLU A 145 -40.84 -90.49 1.20
CA GLU A 145 -40.44 -90.17 -0.18
C GLU A 145 -40.98 -88.81 -0.63
N ALA A 146 -42.21 -88.44 -0.25
CA ALA A 146 -42.79 -87.14 -0.57
C ALA A 146 -42.08 -86.00 0.20
N GLU A 147 -41.81 -86.19 1.49
CA GLU A 147 -41.02 -85.27 2.31
C GLU A 147 -39.60 -85.11 1.74
N GLU A 148 -38.97 -86.20 1.31
CA GLU A 148 -37.66 -86.20 0.68
C GLU A 148 -37.66 -85.41 -0.64
N LYS A 149 -38.67 -85.59 -1.50
CA LYS A 149 -38.83 -84.78 -2.73
C LYS A 149 -39.00 -83.30 -2.42
N ASN A 150 -39.79 -82.96 -1.40
CA ASN A 150 -39.98 -81.56 -0.98
C ASN A 150 -38.67 -80.95 -0.45
N LEU A 151 -37.89 -81.70 0.34
CA LEU A 151 -36.58 -81.25 0.82
C LEU A 151 -35.60 -81.02 -0.33
N ILE A 152 -35.60 -81.88 -1.36
CA ILE A 152 -34.76 -81.69 -2.55
C ILE A 152 -35.17 -80.42 -3.31
N GLU A 153 -36.47 -80.19 -3.50
CA GLU A 153 -36.95 -78.99 -4.19
C GLU A 153 -36.61 -77.71 -3.41
N GLN A 154 -36.79 -77.73 -2.08
CA GLN A 154 -36.40 -76.63 -1.20
C GLN A 154 -34.89 -76.40 -1.23
N ASN A 155 -34.07 -77.45 -1.16
CA ASN A 155 -32.63 -77.32 -1.25
C ASN A 155 -32.19 -76.75 -2.60
N ALA A 156 -32.79 -77.19 -3.72
CA ALA A 156 -32.52 -76.62 -5.04
C ALA A 156 -32.89 -75.13 -5.12
N LYS A 157 -33.99 -74.71 -4.48
CA LYS A 157 -34.36 -73.29 -4.36
C LYS A 157 -33.34 -72.52 -3.51
N CYS A 158 -32.93 -73.06 -2.38
CA CYS A 158 -31.91 -72.47 -1.51
C CYS A 158 -30.56 -72.33 -2.22
N GLU A 159 -30.12 -73.34 -2.97
CA GLU A 159 -28.89 -73.29 -3.75
C GLU A 159 -28.95 -72.23 -4.86
N ARG A 160 -30.09 -72.11 -5.57
CA ARG A 160 -30.29 -71.04 -6.56
C ARG A 160 -30.20 -69.66 -5.92
N LEU A 161 -30.84 -69.47 -4.76
CA LEU A 161 -30.79 -68.21 -4.02
C LEU A 161 -29.37 -67.92 -3.53
N TYR A 162 -28.66 -68.92 -3.03
CA TYR A 162 -27.27 -68.77 -2.59
C TYR A 162 -26.36 -68.32 -3.73
N ARG A 163 -26.42 -68.99 -4.89
CA ARG A 163 -25.65 -68.60 -6.08
C ARG A 163 -26.00 -67.19 -6.56
N PHE A 164 -27.28 -66.81 -6.49
CA PHE A 164 -27.71 -65.45 -6.84
C PHE A 164 -27.12 -64.41 -5.87
N LEU A 165 -27.18 -64.66 -4.56
CA LEU A 165 -26.61 -63.78 -3.55
C LEU A 165 -25.08 -63.70 -3.64
N GLU A 166 -24.41 -64.83 -3.89
CA GLU A 166 -22.96 -64.88 -4.12
C GLU A 166 -22.57 -64.03 -5.33
N LYS A 167 -23.29 -64.15 -6.45
CA LYS A 167 -23.08 -63.31 -7.63
C LYS A 167 -23.31 -61.82 -7.32
N LYS A 168 -24.35 -61.49 -6.57
CA LYS A 168 -24.64 -60.10 -6.16
C LYS A 168 -23.54 -59.55 -5.26
N PHE A 169 -23.05 -60.36 -4.32
CA PHE A 169 -21.94 -59.99 -3.45
C PHE A 169 -20.64 -59.75 -4.24
N ASP A 170 -20.36 -60.59 -5.24
CA ASP A 170 -19.21 -60.41 -6.13
C ASP A 170 -19.32 -59.15 -7.00
N GLU A 171 -20.52 -58.87 -7.54
CA GLU A 171 -20.82 -57.65 -8.30
C GLU A 171 -20.59 -56.41 -7.43
N ASP A 172 -21.16 -56.38 -6.22
CA ASP A 172 -21.00 -55.28 -5.27
C ASP A 172 -19.53 -55.13 -4.85
N THR A 173 -18.84 -56.23 -4.55
CA THR A 173 -17.42 -56.21 -4.19
C THR A 173 -16.55 -55.63 -5.31
N LYS A 174 -16.83 -55.97 -6.57
CA LYS A 174 -16.14 -55.38 -7.73
C LYS A 174 -16.46 -53.90 -7.88
N MET A 175 -17.72 -53.51 -7.72
CA MET A 175 -18.17 -52.12 -7.82
C MET A 175 -17.50 -51.25 -6.75
N TYR A 176 -17.48 -51.69 -5.48
CA TYR A 176 -16.81 -50.96 -4.42
C TYR A 176 -15.29 -50.90 -4.61
N LYS A 177 -14.64 -51.99 -5.04
CA LYS A 177 -13.21 -51.96 -5.38
C LYS A 177 -12.90 -50.97 -6.51
N SER A 178 -13.77 -50.86 -7.51
CA SER A 178 -13.60 -49.89 -8.60
C SER A 178 -13.74 -48.45 -8.10
N LYS A 179 -14.73 -48.17 -7.24
CA LYS A 179 -14.93 -46.85 -6.64
C LYS A 179 -13.78 -46.43 -5.73
N VAL A 180 -13.25 -47.36 -4.95
CA VAL A 180 -12.07 -47.10 -4.11
C VAL A 180 -10.88 -46.70 -4.97
N LYS A 181 -10.62 -47.43 -6.07
CA LYS A 181 -9.55 -47.06 -7.01
C LYS A 181 -9.77 -45.69 -7.65
N GLU A 182 -10.99 -45.38 -8.08
CA GLU A 182 -11.31 -44.07 -8.66
C GLU A 182 -11.06 -42.93 -7.67
N ILE A 183 -11.42 -43.13 -6.40
CA ILE A 183 -11.15 -42.16 -5.33
C ILE A 183 -9.65 -42.05 -5.06
N ASP A 184 -8.92 -43.17 -4.98
CA ASP A 184 -7.47 -43.18 -4.78
C ASP A 184 -6.73 -42.46 -5.92
N ASP A 185 -7.14 -42.69 -7.17
CA ASP A 185 -6.60 -42.02 -8.36
C ASP A 185 -6.87 -40.51 -8.30
N ARG A 186 -8.08 -40.10 -7.89
CA ARG A 186 -8.43 -38.69 -7.73
C ARG A 186 -7.65 -38.02 -6.59
N ILE A 187 -7.41 -38.75 -5.49
CA ILE A 187 -6.56 -38.27 -4.39
C ILE A 187 -5.15 -38.03 -4.92
N ALA A 188 -4.57 -38.98 -5.66
CA ALA A 188 -3.23 -38.85 -6.22
C ALA A 188 -3.10 -37.66 -7.19
N GLU A 189 -4.13 -37.42 -8.03
CA GLU A 189 -4.17 -36.27 -8.94
C GLU A 189 -4.21 -34.94 -8.17
N VAL A 190 -5.08 -34.82 -7.17
CA VAL A 190 -5.18 -33.61 -6.34
C VAL A 190 -3.91 -33.38 -5.51
N GLU A 191 -3.28 -34.44 -5.02
CA GLU A 191 -1.99 -34.36 -4.32
C GLU A 191 -0.87 -33.86 -5.23
N ALA A 192 -0.84 -34.31 -6.50
CA ALA A 192 0.11 -33.83 -7.50
C ALA A 192 -0.12 -32.33 -7.81
N GLU A 193 -1.37 -31.93 -8.10
CA GLU A 193 -1.74 -30.52 -8.33
C GLU A 193 -1.36 -29.64 -7.13
N LEU A 194 -1.62 -30.10 -5.90
CA LEU A 194 -1.26 -29.38 -4.69
C LEU A 194 0.25 -29.20 -4.56
N ASN A 195 1.04 -30.21 -4.90
CA ASN A 195 2.50 -30.12 -4.85
C ASN A 195 3.05 -29.18 -5.92
N ASP A 196 2.49 -29.19 -7.13
CA ASP A 196 2.85 -28.25 -8.20
C ASP A 196 2.54 -26.81 -7.78
N LEU A 197 1.36 -26.55 -7.23
CA LEU A 197 1.00 -25.23 -6.70
C LEU A 197 1.90 -24.79 -5.55
N LYS A 198 2.33 -25.71 -4.66
CA LYS A 198 3.29 -25.39 -3.60
C LYS A 198 4.65 -25.00 -4.16
N VAL A 199 5.14 -25.70 -5.19
CA VAL A 199 6.41 -25.37 -5.85
C VAL A 199 6.29 -24.03 -6.58
N GLU A 200 5.22 -23.82 -7.33
CA GLU A 200 4.93 -22.57 -8.04
C GLU A 200 4.87 -21.39 -7.06
N ASN A 201 4.15 -21.53 -5.95
CA ASN A 201 4.05 -20.48 -4.94
C ASN A 201 5.41 -20.17 -4.29
N LYS A 202 6.22 -21.19 -3.98
CA LYS A 202 7.59 -20.99 -3.49
C LYS A 202 8.46 -20.21 -4.48
N ILE A 203 8.34 -20.49 -5.77
CA ILE A 203 9.07 -19.76 -6.83
C ILE A 203 8.58 -18.32 -6.92
N LYS A 204 7.26 -18.10 -6.95
CA LYS A 204 6.66 -16.75 -6.96
C LYS A 204 7.10 -15.93 -5.76
N MET A 205 7.10 -16.51 -4.56
CA MET A 205 7.55 -15.83 -3.34
C MET A 205 9.04 -15.46 -3.38
N LYS A 206 9.89 -16.34 -3.90
CA LYS A 206 11.32 -16.03 -4.09
C LYS A 206 11.51 -14.88 -5.09
N LEU A 207 10.84 -14.95 -6.24
CA LEU A 207 10.90 -13.91 -7.27
C LEU A 207 10.45 -12.56 -6.71
N LEU A 208 9.34 -12.53 -5.98
CA LEU A 208 8.84 -11.31 -5.33
C LEU A 208 9.84 -10.77 -4.30
N SER A 209 10.43 -11.63 -3.47
CA SER A 209 11.43 -11.23 -2.48
C SER A 209 12.69 -10.64 -3.15
N ASP A 210 13.17 -11.27 -4.23
CA ASP A 210 14.36 -10.80 -4.94
C ASP A 210 14.08 -9.51 -5.72
N TRP A 211 12.89 -9.38 -6.29
CA TRP A 211 12.42 -8.15 -6.91
C TRP A 211 12.32 -7.02 -5.89
N GLU A 212 11.73 -7.26 -4.72
CA GLU A 212 11.59 -6.27 -3.66
C GLU A 212 12.95 -5.83 -3.12
N LYS A 213 13.88 -6.77 -2.87
CA LYS A 213 15.26 -6.46 -2.48
C LYS A 213 15.98 -5.61 -3.51
N THR A 214 15.85 -5.96 -4.79
CA THR A 214 16.48 -5.21 -5.89
C THR A 214 15.89 -3.80 -5.99
N ARG A 215 14.56 -3.68 -5.94
CA ARG A 215 13.85 -2.39 -5.95
C ARG A 215 14.26 -1.54 -4.75
N HIS A 216 14.32 -2.11 -3.56
CA HIS A 216 14.76 -1.40 -2.35
C HIS A 216 16.21 -0.92 -2.49
N GLY A 217 17.11 -1.79 -2.98
CA GLY A 217 18.51 -1.43 -3.24
C GLY A 217 18.65 -0.28 -4.25
N GLN A 218 17.89 -0.32 -5.34
CA GLN A 218 17.87 0.76 -6.34
C GLN A 218 17.38 2.09 -5.76
N ILE A 219 16.27 2.07 -5.03
CA ILE A 219 15.71 3.27 -4.39
C ILE A 219 16.70 3.84 -3.40
N LYS A 220 17.31 2.99 -2.57
CA LYS A 220 18.32 3.40 -1.59
C LYS A 220 19.52 4.05 -2.28
N PHE A 221 20.08 3.41 -3.31
CA PHE A 221 21.21 3.95 -4.07
C PHE A 221 20.89 5.32 -4.71
N ILE A 222 19.72 5.45 -5.35
CA ILE A 222 19.28 6.71 -5.98
C ILE A 222 19.13 7.80 -4.91
N THR A 223 18.55 7.47 -3.77
CA THR A 223 18.31 8.41 -2.66
C THR A 223 19.63 8.88 -2.06
N GLU A 224 20.54 7.95 -1.73
CA GLU A 224 21.87 8.27 -1.19
C GLU A 224 22.68 9.13 -2.17
N ASN A 225 22.59 8.85 -3.48
CA ASN A 225 23.30 9.64 -4.47
C ASN A 225 22.74 11.07 -4.58
N LYS A 226 21.42 11.22 -4.55
CA LYS A 226 20.77 12.55 -4.51
C LYS A 226 21.13 13.31 -3.23
N GLU A 227 21.13 12.63 -2.09
CA GLU A 227 21.52 13.22 -0.81
C GLU A 227 22.97 13.71 -0.84
N LYS A 228 23.91 12.92 -1.37
CA LYS A 228 25.31 13.33 -1.57
C LYS A 228 25.42 14.55 -2.48
N GLN A 229 24.68 14.58 -3.59
CA GLN A 229 24.65 15.75 -4.48
C GLN A 229 24.13 16.99 -3.77
N LEU A 230 23.04 16.87 -3.02
CA LEU A 230 22.47 17.97 -2.24
C LEU A 230 23.45 18.47 -1.17
N LEU A 231 24.14 17.57 -0.48
CA LEU A 231 25.18 17.93 0.50
C LEU A 231 26.30 18.74 -0.15
N VAL A 232 26.82 18.30 -1.31
CA VAL A 232 27.86 19.04 -2.04
C VAL A 232 27.34 20.43 -2.45
N THR A 233 26.10 20.54 -2.95
CA THR A 233 25.54 21.85 -3.29
C THR A 233 25.37 22.75 -2.07
N ALA A 234 24.94 22.21 -0.93
CA ALA A 234 24.80 22.95 0.31
C ALA A 234 26.16 23.45 0.84
N GLU A 235 27.21 22.61 0.76
CA GLU A 235 28.57 23.02 1.11
C GLU A 235 29.11 24.12 0.18
N ASN A 236 28.82 24.04 -1.11
CA ASN A 236 29.20 25.07 -2.06
C ASN A 236 28.49 26.39 -1.76
N PHE A 237 27.17 26.38 -1.54
CA PHE A 237 26.44 27.58 -1.12
C PHE A 237 26.97 28.16 0.19
N LYS A 238 27.35 27.31 1.14
CA LYS A 238 27.98 27.77 2.39
C LYS A 238 29.32 28.46 2.13
N LYS A 239 30.17 27.90 1.26
CA LYS A 239 31.45 28.51 0.86
C LYS A 239 31.24 29.84 0.15
N ASP A 240 30.26 29.91 -0.75
CA ASP A 240 29.96 31.13 -1.50
C ASP A 240 29.39 32.22 -0.60
N ALA A 241 28.52 31.87 0.37
CA ALA A 241 28.06 32.81 1.39
C ALA A 241 29.21 33.38 2.23
N TYR A 242 30.18 32.54 2.65
CA TYR A 242 31.36 33.05 3.35
C TYR A 242 32.22 33.97 2.49
N ARG A 243 32.36 33.68 1.19
CA ARG A 243 33.08 34.56 0.25
C ARG A 243 32.37 35.89 0.10
N GLU A 244 31.05 35.89 -0.06
CA GLU A 244 30.24 37.10 -0.18
C GLU A 244 30.32 37.96 1.09
N ILE A 245 30.22 37.35 2.27
CA ILE A 245 30.40 38.05 3.55
C ILE A 245 31.79 38.69 3.63
N ARG A 246 32.84 37.97 3.22
CA ARG A 246 34.20 38.51 3.22
C ARG A 246 34.33 39.70 2.26
N LEU A 247 33.87 39.55 1.01
CA LEU A 247 33.90 40.62 0.01
C LEU A 247 33.12 41.84 0.48
N LYS A 248 31.96 41.64 1.11
CA LYS A 248 31.18 42.71 1.72
C LYS A 248 32.01 43.50 2.75
N HIS A 249 32.68 42.83 3.67
CA HIS A 249 33.54 43.49 4.66
C HIS A 249 34.70 44.25 4.01
N GLU A 250 35.32 43.69 2.96
CA GLU A 250 36.39 44.37 2.21
C GLU A 250 35.87 45.64 1.52
N ILE A 251 34.67 45.59 0.92
CA ILE A 251 34.02 46.75 0.31
C ILE A 251 33.65 47.81 1.37
N GLU A 252 33.04 47.39 2.48
CA GLU A 252 32.66 48.29 3.58
C GLU A 252 33.90 49.00 4.14
N SER A 253 34.99 48.27 4.41
CA SER A 253 36.24 48.86 4.88
C SER A 253 36.85 49.83 3.86
N TYR A 254 36.82 49.50 2.56
CA TYR A 254 37.29 50.42 1.52
C TYR A 254 36.47 51.71 1.50
N LEU A 255 35.14 51.61 1.56
CA LEU A 255 34.25 52.77 1.57
C LEU A 255 34.42 53.63 2.83
N GLU A 256 34.62 53.01 3.99
CA GLU A 256 34.90 53.70 5.24
C GLU A 256 36.24 54.45 5.18
N ASN A 257 37.29 53.82 4.63
CA ASN A 257 38.59 54.47 4.41
C ASN A 257 38.50 55.63 3.42
N GLN A 258 37.69 55.52 2.37
CA GLN A 258 37.48 56.63 1.42
C GLN A 258 36.69 57.77 2.06
N THR A 259 35.62 57.46 2.79
CA THR A 259 34.80 58.44 3.49
C THR A 259 35.67 59.23 4.48
N THR A 260 36.45 58.56 5.31
CA THR A 260 37.36 59.20 6.26
C THR A 260 38.43 60.05 5.57
N TYR A 261 39.02 59.58 4.47
CA TYR A 261 39.95 60.37 3.67
C TYR A 261 39.32 61.68 3.15
N TYR A 262 38.10 61.62 2.62
CA TYR A 262 37.41 62.81 2.13
C TYR A 262 36.93 63.73 3.26
N GLU A 263 36.53 63.19 4.41
CA GLU A 263 36.19 63.97 5.61
C GLU A 263 37.42 64.74 6.13
N ASP A 264 38.58 64.09 6.19
CA ASP A 264 39.83 64.74 6.61
C ASP A 264 40.27 65.80 5.59
N LEU A 265 40.15 65.54 4.29
CA LEU A 265 40.42 66.53 3.26
C LEU A 265 39.49 67.74 3.38
N THR A 266 38.19 67.49 3.60
CA THR A 266 37.19 68.54 3.83
C THR A 266 37.54 69.36 5.07
N ARG A 267 37.94 68.71 6.18
CA ARG A 267 38.38 69.38 7.40
C ARG A 267 39.59 70.28 7.15
N GLN A 268 40.60 69.80 6.41
CA GLN A 268 41.77 70.60 6.04
C GLN A 268 41.38 71.84 5.23
N TRP A 269 40.47 71.71 4.27
CA TRP A 269 39.99 72.86 3.49
C TRP A 269 39.21 73.85 4.35
N ILE A 270 38.33 73.38 5.23
CA ILE A 270 37.61 74.25 6.19
C ILE A 270 38.61 75.04 7.03
N GLU A 271 39.60 74.38 7.64
CA GLU A 271 40.62 75.05 8.45
C GLU A 271 41.42 76.08 7.64
N LYS A 272 41.74 75.77 6.38
CA LYS A 272 42.43 76.71 5.49
C LYS A 272 41.57 77.93 5.20
N TYR A 273 40.31 77.74 4.82
CA TYR A 273 39.39 78.84 4.55
C TYR A 273 39.13 79.69 5.80
N GLU A 274 38.96 79.08 6.97
CA GLU A 274 38.82 79.83 8.22
C GLU A 274 40.04 80.68 8.53
N LYS A 275 41.26 80.19 8.26
CA LYS A 275 42.50 80.97 8.41
C LYS A 275 42.56 82.13 7.42
N GLU A 276 42.26 81.89 6.15
CA GLU A 276 42.24 82.92 5.11
C GLU A 276 41.20 84.01 5.41
N VAL A 277 39.99 83.63 5.85
CA VAL A 277 38.95 84.57 6.27
C VAL A 277 39.41 85.42 7.45
N LYS A 278 40.00 84.80 8.49
CA LYS A 278 40.56 85.54 9.64
C LYS A 278 41.64 86.55 9.21
N GLN A 279 42.55 86.13 8.33
CA GLN A 279 43.60 87.02 7.80
C GLN A 279 43.02 88.19 6.98
N LEU A 280 42.00 87.93 6.15
CA LEU A 280 41.33 88.99 5.39
C LEU A 280 40.56 89.94 6.31
N ASP A 281 39.88 89.44 7.34
CA ASP A 281 39.20 90.26 8.33
C ASP A 281 40.19 91.14 9.12
N GLU A 282 41.36 90.61 9.48
CA GLU A 282 42.45 91.37 10.10
C GLU A 282 42.94 92.49 9.17
N GLN A 283 43.22 92.19 7.89
CA GLN A 283 43.62 93.21 6.91
C GLN A 283 42.54 94.27 6.68
N ILE A 284 41.26 93.88 6.66
CA ILE A 284 40.13 94.81 6.57
C ILE A 284 40.10 95.73 7.79
N ASN A 285 40.35 95.20 8.99
CA ASN A 285 40.37 96.02 10.20
C ASN A 285 41.58 96.97 10.21
N GLU A 286 42.77 96.49 9.85
CA GLU A 286 43.98 97.34 9.73
C GLU A 286 43.78 98.49 8.72
N THR A 287 43.20 98.20 7.56
CA THR A 287 42.93 99.23 6.55
C THR A 287 41.85 100.21 7.00
N LYS A 288 40.82 99.76 7.72
CA LYS A 288 39.83 100.64 8.36
C LYS A 288 40.47 101.55 9.41
N ASP A 289 41.32 101.01 10.28
CA ASP A 289 42.02 101.79 11.30
C ASP A 289 42.95 102.83 10.67
N LEU A 290 43.66 102.45 9.61
CA LEU A 290 44.49 103.38 8.83
C LEU A 290 43.64 104.47 8.18
N MET A 291 42.51 104.12 7.57
CA MET A 291 41.57 105.09 6.99
C MET A 291 41.04 106.06 8.04
N ILE A 292 40.64 105.58 9.23
CA ILE A 292 40.21 106.41 10.35
C ILE A 292 41.34 107.36 10.78
N SER A 293 42.57 106.85 10.93
CA SER A 293 43.72 107.67 11.33
C SER A 293 44.06 108.76 10.31
N LEU A 294 43.98 108.45 9.01
CA LEU A 294 44.18 109.41 7.93
C LEU A 294 43.05 110.45 7.90
N ARG A 295 41.81 110.01 8.17
CA ARG A 295 40.67 110.92 8.24
C ARG A 295 40.84 111.92 9.38
N ILE A 296 41.25 111.47 10.57
CA ILE A 296 41.55 112.36 11.71
C ILE A 296 42.64 113.38 11.33
N LYS A 297 43.73 112.94 10.70
CA LYS A 297 44.81 113.84 10.26
C LYS A 297 44.34 114.85 9.21
N TYR A 298 43.49 114.42 8.28
CA TYR A 298 42.92 115.31 7.27
C TYR A 298 42.02 116.36 7.92
N ASP A 299 41.13 115.94 8.83
CA ASP A 299 40.22 116.86 9.52
C ASP A 299 41.02 117.89 10.36
N ASP A 300 42.11 117.49 11.06
CA ASP A 300 43.03 118.41 11.76
C ASP A 300 43.75 119.38 10.80
N MET A 301 44.23 118.90 9.64
CA MET A 301 44.84 119.79 8.62
C MET A 301 43.84 120.79 8.06
N VAL A 302 42.59 120.39 7.83
CA VAL A 302 41.51 121.28 7.37
C VAL A 302 41.20 122.33 8.42
N GLU A 303 41.10 121.94 9.69
CA GLU A 303 40.91 122.89 10.79
C GLU A 303 42.06 123.90 10.87
N GLN A 304 43.31 123.45 10.80
CA GLN A 304 44.47 124.34 10.76
C GLN A 304 44.53 125.23 9.52
N PHE A 305 44.07 124.74 8.37
CA PHE A 305 43.99 125.53 7.14
C PHE A 305 42.96 126.65 7.30
N ASN A 306 41.75 126.33 7.79
CA ASN A 306 40.69 127.30 8.01
C ASN A 306 41.12 128.37 9.02
N MET A 307 41.76 127.99 10.14
CA MET A 307 42.31 128.95 11.10
C MET A 307 43.33 129.89 10.47
N ARG A 308 44.27 129.37 9.65
CA ARG A 308 45.27 130.20 8.97
C ARG A 308 44.65 131.08 7.88
N GLU A 309 43.63 130.58 7.18
CA GLU A 309 42.91 131.36 6.18
C GLU A 309 42.17 132.54 6.84
N GLU A 310 41.53 132.31 7.99
CA GLU A 310 40.93 133.35 8.83
C GLU A 310 41.99 134.37 9.30
N GLU A 311 43.14 133.92 9.83
CA GLU A 311 44.25 134.81 10.21
C GLU A 311 44.78 135.67 9.04
N ILE A 312 44.90 135.08 7.84
CA ILE A 312 45.33 135.80 6.63
C ILE A 312 44.27 136.83 6.23
N GLN A 313 42.99 136.47 6.30
CA GLN A 313 41.89 137.34 5.95
C GLN A 313 41.82 138.53 6.91
N ASP A 314 41.92 138.29 8.22
CA ASP A 314 42.04 139.32 9.26
C ASP A 314 43.23 140.25 9.00
N TYR A 315 44.40 139.70 8.64
CA TYR A 315 45.58 140.49 8.31
C TYR A 315 45.39 141.35 7.05
N LEU A 316 44.76 140.80 6.01
CA LEU A 316 44.45 141.53 4.77
C LEU A 316 43.44 142.66 5.03
N GLU A 317 42.44 142.42 5.86
CA GLU A 317 41.48 143.43 6.32
C GLU A 317 42.18 144.52 7.12
N GLU A 318 43.03 144.17 8.09
CA GLU A 318 43.80 145.15 8.86
C GLU A 318 44.73 145.97 7.95
N LYS A 319 45.39 145.34 6.98
CA LYS A 319 46.23 146.00 5.99
C LYS A 319 45.43 146.95 5.10
N LYS A 320 44.25 146.54 4.64
CA LYS A 320 43.34 147.37 3.85
C LYS A 320 42.85 148.57 4.67
N MET A 321 42.46 148.36 5.92
CA MET A 321 42.08 149.44 6.84
C MET A 321 43.24 150.43 7.07
N LYS A 322 44.47 149.95 7.21
CA LYS A 322 45.68 150.81 7.29
C LYS A 322 45.92 151.58 5.99
N GLN A 323 45.74 150.94 4.83
CA GLN A 323 45.87 151.60 3.52
C GLN A 323 44.79 152.66 3.31
N ASP A 324 43.53 152.37 3.60
CA ASP A 324 42.42 153.32 3.49
C ASP A 324 42.61 154.51 4.45
N ALA A 325 43.11 154.27 5.67
CA ALA A 325 43.47 155.32 6.61
C ALA A 325 44.63 156.20 6.11
N ALA A 326 45.67 155.59 5.52
CA ALA A 326 46.79 156.31 4.93
C ALA A 326 46.35 157.13 3.70
N GLU A 327 45.50 156.58 2.83
CA GLU A 327 44.97 157.29 1.66
C GLU A 327 44.06 158.46 2.08
N LYS A 328 43.27 158.29 3.13
CA LYS A 328 42.47 159.38 3.72
C LYS A 328 43.37 160.49 4.28
N ALA A 329 44.43 160.14 5.02
CA ALA A 329 45.40 161.10 5.53
C ALA A 329 46.13 161.85 4.40
N GLU A 330 46.50 161.15 3.32
CA GLU A 330 47.10 161.76 2.12
C GLU A 330 46.11 162.71 1.42
N ARG A 331 44.84 162.32 1.26
CA ARG A 331 43.79 163.20 0.71
C ARG A 331 43.56 164.44 1.58
N GLU A 332 43.54 164.30 2.90
CA GLU A 332 43.44 165.41 3.85
C GLU A 332 44.67 166.33 3.75
N TYR A 333 45.88 165.76 3.69
CA TYR A 333 47.12 166.52 3.49
C TYR A 333 47.10 167.31 2.17
N GLN A 334 46.71 166.68 1.06
CA GLN A 334 46.58 167.37 -0.23
C GLN A 334 45.51 168.46 -0.21
N ALA A 335 44.39 168.27 0.51
CA ALA A 335 43.39 169.30 0.71
C ALA A 335 43.95 170.48 1.51
N ILE A 336 44.70 170.22 2.58
CA ILE A 336 45.42 171.26 3.35
C ILE A 336 46.39 172.03 2.46
N VAL A 337 47.19 171.33 1.63
CA VAL A 337 48.14 171.95 0.70
C VAL A 337 47.41 172.80 -0.35
N LYS A 338 46.28 172.34 -0.89
CA LYS A 338 45.44 173.12 -1.82
C LYS A 338 44.85 174.36 -1.16
N ILE A 339 44.36 174.26 0.08
CA ILE A 339 43.87 175.41 0.85
C ILE A 339 45.01 176.38 1.12
N GLN A 340 46.19 175.91 1.56
CA GLN A 340 47.35 176.77 1.80
C GLN A 340 47.82 177.49 0.53
N SER A 341 47.89 176.79 -0.59
CA SER A 341 48.32 177.37 -1.87
C SER A 341 47.28 178.35 -2.43
N TRP A 342 45.99 178.07 -2.27
CA TRP A 342 44.91 179.01 -2.57
C TRP A 342 45.02 180.29 -1.74
N TRP A 343 45.23 180.16 -0.43
CA TRP A 343 45.39 181.29 0.49
C TRP A 343 46.63 182.14 0.16
N LYS A 344 47.78 181.51 -0.10
CA LYS A 344 49.00 182.18 -0.56
C LYS A 344 48.77 182.93 -1.89
N GLY A 345 48.03 182.33 -2.82
CA GLY A 345 47.66 182.96 -4.09
C GLY A 345 46.72 184.16 -3.95
N ILE A 346 45.77 184.11 -3.00
CA ILE A 346 44.89 185.24 -2.66
C ILE A 346 45.70 186.41 -2.08
N MET A 347 46.64 186.12 -1.16
CA MET A 347 47.49 187.14 -0.57
C MET A 347 48.28 187.93 -1.62
N VAL A 348 48.84 187.25 -2.61
CA VAL A 348 49.60 187.88 -3.70
C VAL A 348 48.68 188.70 -4.62
N ARG A 349 47.53 188.14 -5.05
CA ARG A 349 46.64 188.77 -6.04
C ARG A 349 45.86 189.98 -5.51
N ARG A 350 45.51 190.00 -4.21
CA ARG A 350 44.83 191.15 -3.60
C ARG A 350 45.79 192.21 -3.04
N GLY A 351 47.10 192.05 -3.23
CA GLY A 351 48.10 193.05 -2.83
C GLY A 351 48.09 193.34 -1.33
N LEU A 352 47.68 192.35 -0.52
CA LEU A 352 47.66 192.43 0.94
C LEU A 352 49.06 192.12 1.48
N GLY A 353 49.58 193.01 2.33
CA GLY A 353 50.95 192.91 2.85
C GLY A 353 52.00 193.55 1.93
N PRO A 354 53.25 193.02 1.88
CA PRO A 354 54.43 193.74 1.37
C PRO A 354 54.47 194.02 -0.15
N TYR A 355 53.38 193.86 -0.89
CA TYR A 355 53.33 193.86 -2.37
C TYR A 355 52.73 195.13 -3.03
N ARG A 356 52.64 196.29 -2.34
CA ARG A 356 52.07 197.56 -2.87
C ARG A 356 53.16 198.53 -3.40
N ARG A 357 53.07 199.07 -4.65
CA ARG A 357 54.11 199.94 -5.29
C ARG A 357 53.68 201.42 -5.53
N LYS A 358 54.61 202.38 -5.31
CA LYS A 358 54.51 203.86 -5.45
C LYS A 358 55.34 204.41 -6.65
N LYS A 359 55.00 205.63 -7.17
CA LYS A 359 55.64 206.39 -8.30
C LYS A 359 56.77 207.36 -7.85
N VAL A 360 57.77 207.68 -8.70
CA VAL A 360 58.44 209.01 -8.96
C VAL A 360 59.63 208.92 -9.97
N LYS A 361 59.94 210.07 -10.61
CA LYS A 361 60.83 210.48 -11.73
C LYS A 361 62.36 210.22 -11.63
N GLY A 362 63.05 210.20 -12.78
CA GLY A 362 64.36 210.85 -12.99
C GLY A 362 65.62 210.00 -13.32
N ALA A 363 66.15 210.21 -14.55
CA ALA A 363 67.57 210.23 -14.99
C ALA A 363 68.61 209.08 -14.76
N LYS A 364 69.32 208.78 -15.87
CA LYS A 364 70.76 208.44 -16.05
C LYS A 364 71.31 207.01 -15.75
N LYS A 365 71.77 206.39 -16.85
CA LYS A 365 73.10 205.80 -17.18
C LYS A 365 73.76 204.72 -16.31
N SER A 366 74.41 203.81 -17.07
CA SER A 366 75.55 202.90 -16.79
C SER A 366 75.19 201.48 -16.30
N LYS A 367 75.40 200.42 -17.10
CA LYS A 367 76.62 199.71 -17.57
C LYS A 367 77.10 198.62 -16.59
N LYS A 368 76.91 197.36 -17.04
CA LYS A 368 77.86 196.21 -17.08
C LYS A 368 77.26 194.90 -16.53
N ALA A 369 77.18 193.92 -17.43
CA ALA A 369 77.11 192.48 -17.17
C ALA A 369 78.48 191.97 -16.63
N PRO A 370 78.65 190.73 -16.13
CA PRO A 370 78.61 189.55 -17.02
C PRO A 370 78.24 188.17 -16.39
N LYS A 371 77.90 187.20 -17.27
CA LYS A 371 78.36 185.78 -17.38
C LYS A 371 78.39 184.91 -16.10
N LYS A 372 77.92 183.66 -16.06
CA LYS A 372 78.19 182.42 -16.84
C LYS A 372 77.62 181.29 -15.93
N LYS A 373 77.18 180.11 -16.36
CA LYS A 373 76.82 179.51 -17.64
C LYS A 373 75.92 178.33 -17.29
#